data_AF-A0A960KX23-F1
#
_entry.id   AF-A0A960KX23-F1
#
_cell.length_a   1.000
_cell.length_b   1.000
_cell.length_c   1.000
_cell.angle_alpha   90.00
_cell.angle_beta   90.00
_cell.angle_gamma   90.00
#
_symmetry.space_group_name_H-M   'P 1'
#
loop_
_entity.id
_entity.type
_entity.pdbx_description
1 polymer ?
#
loop_
_entity_poly.entity_id
_entity_poly.type
_entity_poly.pdbx_seq_one_letter_code
_entity_poly.pdbx_strand_id
1 'polypeptide(L)'
;MDFGILKEKKRDGHYESHVLSKPVMTIGRSKTADVIIPDSSVSRIHVRVEQRGGAYFVTDNNSSNGTYVNKKKISESVLRDGDELVVGRVLFFFSHKQETVAEAFPGMKETVETPRVTLDKTGSMSKGEAFGYETPKSPSPAVSAPPDYDSAPPNYDLPPAPNYAQSSQPSYDLPPTPAPPAPPSYGSPAPPPPSFGAPAPPPAPFGSNQPAPPPPSFGNNAPPPPPTFGQQSAPPPPTFGQPYSTPNSAGAALGDLTPASPIQRLLAQLLDSVLIIPVVVLIVVAGFISTTLASLLSLLFPFAYLAYYFLALHKYGKTLGKHFLGLQIVEIDHPHQQGISVKNVLMRWLGYAIYGWVTILFNPDGRGFHDKISNCMVIKK
;
A
#
# COMPACT_ATOMS: atom_id res chain seq x y z
N MET A 1 17.02 1.70 15.73
CA MET A 1 16.02 0.63 15.95
C MET A 1 14.99 0.69 14.83
N ASP A 2 14.43 -0.45 14.40
CA ASP A 2 13.43 -0.49 13.33
C ASP A 2 12.01 -0.52 13.93
N PHE A 3 11.23 0.54 13.74
CA PHE A 3 9.87 0.61 14.28
C PHE A 3 8.90 1.35 13.35
N GLY A 4 7.68 0.83 13.28
CA GLY A 4 6.56 1.45 12.61
C GLY A 4 5.88 2.50 13.49
N ILE A 5 5.31 3.53 12.87
CA ILE A 5 4.56 4.60 13.53
C ILE A 5 3.24 4.78 12.76
N LEU A 6 2.13 4.82 13.48
CA LEU A 6 0.83 5.22 12.93
C LEU A 6 0.50 6.64 13.38
N LYS A 7 0.36 7.57 12.43
CA LYS A 7 0.00 8.95 12.68
C LYS A 7 -1.49 9.15 12.46
N GLU A 8 -2.26 9.21 13.54
CA GLU A 8 -3.69 9.51 13.53
C GLU A 8 -3.93 10.99 13.21
N LYS A 9 -4.75 11.28 12.20
CA LYS A 9 -5.20 12.65 11.92
C LYS A 9 -6.42 12.99 12.77
N LYS A 10 -6.27 13.94 13.70
CA LYS A 10 -7.37 14.46 14.52
C LYS A 10 -8.24 15.46 13.75
N ARG A 11 -9.43 15.75 14.29
CA ARG A 11 -10.45 16.60 13.64
C ARG A 11 -10.02 18.06 13.52
N ASP A 12 -9.18 18.54 14.41
CA ASP A 12 -8.58 19.88 14.42
C ASP A 12 -7.33 19.99 13.53
N GLY A 13 -6.94 18.90 12.86
CA GLY A 13 -5.87 18.88 11.86
C GLY A 13 -4.48 18.55 12.42
N HIS A 14 -4.31 18.38 13.73
CA HIS A 14 -3.04 17.87 14.26
C HIS A 14 -2.94 16.35 14.10
N TYR A 15 -1.71 15.83 14.27
CA TYR A 15 -1.41 14.41 14.18
C TYR A 15 -0.98 13.87 15.54
N GLU A 16 -1.59 12.77 15.97
CA GLU A 16 -1.15 12.00 17.14
C GLU A 16 -0.39 10.76 16.65
N SER A 17 0.77 10.48 17.23
CA SER A 17 1.64 9.37 16.79
C SER A 17 1.57 8.19 17.75
N HIS A 18 1.29 7.01 17.21
CA HIS A 18 1.23 5.74 17.93
C HIS A 18 2.39 4.84 17.45
N VAL A 19 3.34 4.56 18.32
CA VAL A 19 4.51 3.72 17.99
C VAL A 19 4.13 2.25 18.05
N LEU A 20 4.45 1.49 16.99
CA LEU A 20 4.25 0.05 16.92
C LEU A 20 5.39 -0.69 17.65
N SER A 21 5.32 -0.74 18.97
CA SER A 21 6.39 -1.23 19.85
C SER A 21 6.33 -2.73 20.16
N LYS A 22 5.24 -3.42 19.80
CA LYS A 22 5.07 -4.86 20.01
C LYS A 22 5.00 -5.60 18.67
N PRO A 23 5.37 -6.89 18.62
CA PRO A 23 5.23 -7.70 17.40
C PRO A 23 3.79 -7.75 16.88
N VAL A 24 2.82 -7.66 17.79
CA VAL A 24 1.39 -7.57 17.49
C VAL A 24 0.81 -6.43 18.31
N MET A 25 0.11 -5.51 17.66
CA MET A 25 -0.68 -4.46 18.31
C MET A 25 -2.09 -4.42 17.75
N THR A 26 -3.04 -4.06 18.60
CA THR A 26 -4.45 -3.96 18.24
C THR A 26 -4.91 -2.51 18.29
N ILE A 27 -5.77 -2.12 17.35
CA ILE A 27 -6.38 -0.79 17.30
C ILE A 27 -7.90 -0.95 17.38
N GLY A 28 -8.54 -0.19 18.26
CA GLY A 28 -9.98 -0.27 18.44
C GLY A 28 -10.51 0.73 19.45
N ARG A 29 -11.83 0.79 19.62
CA ARG A 29 -12.46 1.69 20.60
C ARG A 29 -12.45 1.16 22.04
N SER A 30 -12.16 -0.13 22.21
CA SER A 30 -12.17 -0.76 23.54
C SER A 30 -10.92 -0.35 24.32
N LYS A 31 -11.04 -0.23 25.65
CA LYS A 31 -9.89 -0.05 26.55
C LYS A 31 -8.93 -1.25 26.57
N THR A 32 -9.34 -2.37 25.97
CA THR A 32 -8.53 -3.57 25.81
C THR A 32 -7.67 -3.56 24.53
N ALA A 33 -7.81 -2.56 23.66
CA ALA A 33 -6.94 -2.38 22.50
C ALA A 33 -5.62 -1.71 22.93
N ASP A 34 -4.53 -2.01 22.22
CA ASP A 34 -3.24 -1.34 22.48
C ASP A 34 -3.26 0.14 22.07
N VAL A 35 -3.92 0.46 20.95
CA VAL A 35 -4.19 1.83 20.49
C VAL A 35 -5.68 2.09 20.59
N ILE A 36 -6.06 2.95 21.55
CA ILE A 36 -7.45 3.24 21.87
C ILE A 36 -7.94 4.43 21.06
N ILE A 37 -8.94 4.20 20.21
CA ILE A 37 -9.54 5.21 19.35
C ILE A 37 -11.00 5.41 19.74
N PRO A 38 -11.35 6.46 20.50
CA PRO A 38 -12.69 6.66 21.06
C PRO A 38 -13.68 7.21 20.02
N ASP A 39 -13.82 6.53 18.87
CA ASP A 39 -14.79 6.88 17.83
C ASP A 39 -15.84 5.77 17.67
N SER A 40 -17.11 6.16 17.52
CA SER A 40 -18.24 5.23 17.39
C SER A 40 -18.17 4.39 16.11
N SER A 41 -17.47 4.86 15.08
CA SER A 41 -17.25 4.12 13.83
C SER A 41 -16.18 3.04 13.95
N VAL A 42 -15.44 2.98 15.06
CA VAL A 42 -14.40 2.00 15.28
C VAL A 42 -14.95 0.83 16.12
N SER A 43 -14.77 -0.41 15.67
CA SER A 43 -15.10 -1.62 16.44
C SER A 43 -14.25 -1.75 17.71
N ARG A 44 -14.69 -2.56 18.67
CA ARG A 44 -13.99 -2.79 19.95
C ARG A 44 -12.51 -3.16 19.75
N ILE A 45 -12.26 -4.14 18.90
CA ILE A 45 -10.97 -4.48 18.29
C ILE A 45 -11.22 -4.46 16.79
N HIS A 46 -10.70 -3.45 16.10
CA HIS A 46 -11.03 -3.19 14.70
C HIS A 46 -9.99 -3.78 13.77
N VAL A 47 -8.71 -3.53 14.06
CA VAL A 47 -7.59 -4.08 13.30
C VAL A 47 -6.54 -4.64 14.24
N ARG A 48 -5.77 -5.59 13.70
CA ARG A 48 -4.52 -6.07 14.25
C ARG A 48 -3.39 -5.67 13.31
N VAL A 49 -2.33 -5.08 13.85
CA VAL A 49 -1.10 -4.79 13.11
C VAL A 49 0.01 -5.70 13.64
N GLU A 50 0.65 -6.44 12.74
CA GLU A 50 1.62 -7.47 13.07
C GLU A 50 2.90 -7.28 12.26
N GLN A 51 4.05 -7.35 12.93
CA GLN A 51 5.35 -7.29 12.29
C GLN A 51 5.80 -8.72 11.91
N ARG A 52 5.91 -9.00 10.61
CA ARG A 52 6.38 -10.28 10.07
C ARG A 52 7.54 -10.04 9.10
N GLY A 53 8.71 -10.60 9.41
CA GLY A 53 9.89 -10.52 8.52
C GLY A 53 10.34 -9.09 8.18
N GLY A 54 10.24 -8.15 9.13
CA GLY A 54 10.60 -6.74 8.93
C GLY A 54 9.54 -5.90 8.19
N ALA A 55 8.41 -6.49 7.80
CA ALA A 55 7.26 -5.78 7.24
C ALA A 55 6.10 -5.75 8.24
N TYR A 56 5.26 -4.72 8.14
CA TYR A 56 4.04 -4.60 8.94
C TYR A 56 2.83 -5.05 8.13
N PHE A 57 1.99 -5.89 8.72
CA PHE A 57 0.75 -6.38 8.13
C PHE A 57 -0.42 -5.87 8.97
N VAL A 58 -1.42 -5.29 8.32
CA VAL A 58 -2.69 -4.93 8.95
C VAL A 58 -3.76 -5.94 8.56
N THR A 59 -4.48 -6.46 9.54
CA THR A 59 -5.59 -7.40 9.37
C THR A 59 -6.86 -6.79 9.96
N ASP A 60 -7.93 -6.73 9.17
CA ASP A 60 -9.26 -6.36 9.65
C ASP A 60 -9.82 -7.48 10.55
N ASN A 61 -10.31 -7.12 11.73
CA ASN A 61 -10.84 -8.06 12.71
C ASN A 61 -12.36 -8.13 12.66
N ASN A 62 -12.91 -8.39 11.46
CA ASN A 62 -14.35 -8.41 11.18
C ASN A 62 -15.04 -7.13 11.68
N SER A 63 -14.48 -5.98 11.32
CA SER A 63 -14.98 -4.69 11.77
C SER A 63 -16.32 -4.32 11.11
N SER A 64 -17.13 -3.50 11.78
CA SER A 64 -18.46 -3.13 11.27
C SER A 64 -18.40 -2.22 10.04
N ASN A 65 -17.43 -1.31 9.99
CA ASN A 65 -17.29 -0.32 8.91
C ASN A 65 -16.20 -0.70 7.89
N GLY A 66 -15.43 -1.75 8.17
CA GLY A 66 -14.28 -2.16 7.37
C GLY A 66 -13.02 -1.34 7.64
N THR A 67 -11.91 -1.93 7.24
CA THR A 67 -10.59 -1.29 7.18
C THR A 67 -10.22 -1.04 5.74
N TYR A 68 -9.61 0.12 5.47
CA TYR A 68 -9.17 0.49 4.13
C TYR A 68 -7.69 0.88 4.17
N VAL A 69 -6.91 0.38 3.21
CA VAL A 69 -5.54 0.84 2.96
C VAL A 69 -5.53 1.48 1.59
N ASN A 70 -5.09 2.74 1.49
CA ASN A 70 -5.10 3.54 0.28
C ASN A 70 -6.48 3.49 -0.43
N LYS A 71 -7.55 3.71 0.36
CA LYS A 71 -8.98 3.68 -0.05
C LYS A 71 -9.53 2.31 -0.50
N LYS A 72 -8.71 1.27 -0.55
CA LYS A 72 -9.16 -0.10 -0.86
C LYS A 72 -9.55 -0.82 0.42
N LYS A 73 -10.75 -1.41 0.46
CA LYS A 73 -11.17 -2.26 1.59
C LYS A 73 -10.29 -3.52 1.64
N ILE A 74 -9.78 -3.86 2.82
CA ILE A 74 -8.89 -5.00 3.01
C ILE A 74 -9.42 -5.96 4.08
N SER A 75 -9.07 -7.24 3.95
CA SER A 75 -9.10 -8.21 5.04
C SER A 75 -7.72 -8.35 5.68
N GLU A 76 -6.67 -8.35 4.85
CA GLU A 76 -5.27 -8.24 5.26
C GLU A 76 -4.49 -7.47 4.18
N SER A 77 -3.51 -6.65 4.58
CA SER A 77 -2.59 -5.97 3.67
C SER A 77 -1.25 -5.70 4.34
N VAL A 78 -0.18 -5.65 3.54
CA VAL A 78 1.10 -5.06 3.99
C VAL A 78 0.93 -3.55 4.10
N LEU A 79 1.47 -2.95 5.15
CA LEU A 79 1.63 -1.51 5.34
C LEU A 79 3.04 -1.09 4.90
N ARG A 80 3.10 -0.09 4.03
CA ARG A 80 4.32 0.54 3.51
C ARG A 80 4.40 1.98 3.97
N ASP A 81 5.62 2.50 4.15
CA ASP A 81 5.82 3.90 4.55
C ASP A 81 5.01 4.84 3.65
N GLY A 82 4.25 5.75 4.27
CA GLY A 82 3.35 6.68 3.60
C GLY A 82 1.93 6.18 3.38
N ASP A 83 1.61 4.91 3.65
CA ASP A 83 0.28 4.35 3.41
C ASP A 83 -0.81 5.04 4.25
N GLU A 84 -1.96 5.27 3.61
CA GLU A 84 -3.17 5.77 4.23
C GLU A 84 -4.00 4.61 4.77
N LEU A 85 -4.10 4.48 6.09
CA LEU A 85 -4.91 3.46 6.76
C LEU A 85 -6.17 4.12 7.34
N VAL A 86 -7.35 3.72 6.86
CA VAL A 86 -8.64 4.13 7.42
C VAL A 86 -9.22 3.01 8.26
N VAL A 87 -9.45 3.30 9.54
CA VAL A 87 -10.08 2.40 10.51
C VAL A 87 -11.44 2.99 10.88
N GLY A 88 -12.52 2.42 10.36
CA GLY A 88 -13.85 3.03 10.46
C GLY A 88 -13.92 4.35 9.68
N ARG A 89 -13.91 5.49 10.37
CA ARG A 89 -13.81 6.83 9.78
C ARG A 89 -12.55 7.60 10.21
N VAL A 90 -11.65 6.94 10.94
CA VAL A 90 -10.43 7.55 11.46
C VAL A 90 -9.29 7.29 10.51
N LEU A 91 -8.54 8.35 10.19
CA LEU A 91 -7.47 8.35 9.22
C LEU A 91 -6.11 8.24 9.90
N PHE A 92 -5.30 7.28 9.49
CA PHE A 92 -3.93 7.09 9.90
C PHE A 92 -2.99 7.17 8.70
N PHE A 93 -1.77 7.65 8.93
CA PHE A 93 -0.66 7.51 8.00
C PHE A 93 0.41 6.64 8.62
N PHE A 94 0.81 5.58 7.93
CA PHE A 94 1.87 4.70 8.38
C PHE A 94 3.24 5.28 8.02
N SER A 95 4.22 5.13 8.90
CA SER A 95 5.62 5.43 8.62
C SER A 95 6.53 4.37 9.21
N HIS A 96 7.51 3.91 8.43
CA HIS A 96 8.51 2.92 8.81
C HIS A 96 9.84 3.63 8.98
N LYS A 97 10.22 3.92 10.23
CA LYS A 97 11.52 4.55 10.49
C LYS A 97 12.59 3.48 10.64
N GLN A 98 13.45 3.39 9.63
CA GLN A 98 14.76 2.81 9.78
C GLN A 98 15.72 3.89 10.26
N GLU A 99 16.10 3.86 11.53
CA GLU A 99 17.31 4.60 11.94
C GLU A 99 18.50 3.94 11.25
N THR A 100 18.96 4.53 10.15
CA THR A 100 20.23 4.15 9.56
C THR A 100 21.34 4.44 10.57
N VAL A 101 22.20 3.45 10.79
CA VAL A 101 23.37 3.51 11.69
C VAL A 101 24.29 4.72 11.42
N ALA A 102 24.14 5.38 10.25
CA ALA A 102 24.81 6.61 9.89
C ALA A 102 24.49 7.82 10.79
N GLU A 103 23.29 7.89 11.40
CA GLU A 103 22.94 9.00 12.29
C GLU A 103 23.45 8.81 13.73
N ALA A 104 23.73 7.56 14.13
CA ALA A 104 24.30 7.25 15.45
C ALA A 104 25.82 7.38 15.49
N PHE A 105 26.50 7.35 14.33
CA PHE A 105 27.95 7.48 14.20
C PHE A 105 28.32 8.39 13.02
N PRO A 106 28.25 9.72 13.18
CA PRO A 106 28.69 10.66 12.15
C PRO A 106 30.22 10.59 12.02
N GLY A 107 30.72 9.68 11.16
CA GLY A 107 32.17 9.57 10.92
C GLY A 107 32.65 8.38 10.09
N MET A 108 31.85 7.33 9.87
CA MET A 108 32.33 6.16 9.13
C MET A 108 32.02 6.28 7.63
N LYS A 109 32.99 6.79 6.86
CA LYS A 109 33.00 6.66 5.40
C LYS A 109 33.37 5.22 5.07
N GLU A 110 32.41 4.39 4.69
CA GLU A 110 32.70 3.05 4.19
C GLU A 110 32.43 2.96 2.69
N THR A 111 33.52 2.75 1.97
CA THR A 111 33.66 2.53 0.55
C THR A 111 33.02 1.18 0.21
N VAL A 112 31.86 1.17 -0.42
CA VAL A 112 31.30 -0.05 -1.03
C VAL A 112 31.69 -0.05 -2.50
N GLU A 113 32.83 -0.68 -2.83
CA GLU A 113 33.12 -1.10 -4.19
C GLU A 113 32.13 -2.22 -4.58
N THR A 114 31.23 -1.93 -5.50
CA THR A 114 30.44 -2.95 -6.19
C THR A 114 31.34 -3.81 -7.07
N PRO A 115 31.26 -5.16 -7.04
CA PRO A 115 31.98 -5.98 -8.01
C PRO A 115 31.36 -5.76 -9.40
N ARG A 116 32.16 -5.28 -10.35
CA ARG A 116 31.81 -5.25 -11.78
C ARG A 116 31.84 -6.67 -12.32
N VAL A 117 30.68 -7.18 -12.73
CA VAL A 117 30.59 -8.37 -13.60
C VAL A 117 30.87 -7.91 -15.03
N THR A 118 32.04 -8.30 -15.56
CA THR A 118 32.37 -8.17 -16.98
C THR A 118 31.90 -9.44 -17.67
N LEU A 119 30.99 -9.31 -18.65
CA LEU A 119 30.60 -10.40 -19.54
C LEU A 119 31.58 -10.45 -20.71
N ASP A 120 32.45 -11.44 -20.75
CA ASP A 120 33.23 -11.81 -21.92
C ASP A 120 32.60 -13.00 -22.67
N LYS A 121 32.50 -12.82 -23.99
CA LYS A 121 31.96 -13.80 -24.94
C LYS A 121 33.08 -14.75 -25.35
N THR A 122 33.06 -15.99 -24.88
CA THR A 122 33.48 -17.18 -25.63
C THR A 122 33.16 -18.42 -24.81
N GLY A 123 32.38 -19.35 -25.36
CA GLY A 123 32.06 -20.60 -24.69
C GLY A 123 33.25 -21.55 -24.67
N SER A 124 33.60 -22.05 -23.49
CA SER A 124 33.98 -23.44 -23.28
C SER A 124 33.97 -23.78 -21.78
N MET A 125 33.46 -24.97 -21.45
CA MET A 125 33.59 -25.57 -20.13
C MET A 125 34.97 -26.22 -20.00
N SER A 126 35.62 -26.07 -18.84
CA SER A 126 36.40 -27.15 -18.22
C SER A 126 36.54 -26.99 -16.70
N LYS A 127 35.82 -27.88 -16.00
CA LYS A 127 36.09 -28.58 -14.73
C LYS A 127 37.30 -28.15 -13.88
N GLY A 128 37.06 -27.88 -12.59
CA GLY A 128 38.10 -27.93 -11.56
C GLY A 128 37.72 -27.29 -10.23
N GLU A 129 37.62 -28.14 -9.20
CA GLU A 129 37.88 -27.85 -7.77
C GLU A 129 36.75 -27.27 -6.90
N ALA A 130 36.13 -28.19 -6.15
CA ALA A 130 35.32 -27.91 -4.99
C ALA A 130 36.20 -27.41 -3.83
N PHE A 131 35.87 -26.23 -3.29
CA PHE A 131 36.33 -25.79 -1.98
C PHE A 131 35.12 -25.39 -1.14
N GLY A 132 35.08 -25.92 0.08
CA GLY A 132 33.93 -25.95 0.97
C GLY A 132 33.47 -24.57 1.45
N TYR A 133 32.19 -24.49 1.79
CA TYR A 133 31.70 -23.42 2.65
C TYR A 133 32.09 -23.77 4.08
N GLU A 134 33.10 -23.09 4.62
CA GLU A 134 33.22 -22.97 6.07
C GLU A 134 32.09 -22.08 6.58
N THR A 135 31.36 -22.61 7.57
CA THR A 135 30.33 -21.91 8.30
C THR A 135 30.98 -20.84 9.19
N PRO A 136 30.59 -19.55 9.11
CA PRO A 136 31.09 -18.55 10.04
C PRO A 136 30.53 -18.82 11.44
N LYS A 137 31.46 -19.05 12.37
CA LYS A 137 31.29 -19.22 13.80
C LYS A 137 30.51 -18.04 14.40
N SER A 138 29.30 -18.29 14.91
CA SER A 138 28.61 -17.34 15.79
C SER A 138 29.39 -17.17 17.10
N PRO A 139 29.58 -15.95 17.62
CA PRO A 139 30.11 -15.77 18.97
C PRO A 139 29.04 -16.14 19.99
N SER A 140 29.30 -17.20 20.77
CA SER A 140 28.53 -17.56 21.95
C SER A 140 28.58 -16.44 22.99
N PRO A 141 27.44 -15.99 23.54
CA PRO A 141 27.40 -15.40 24.86
C PRO A 141 27.43 -16.52 25.91
N ALA A 142 28.41 -16.48 26.80
CA ALA A 142 28.42 -17.28 28.02
C ALA A 142 27.25 -16.85 28.91
N VAL A 143 26.30 -17.76 29.13
CA VAL A 143 25.29 -17.63 30.20
C VAL A 143 25.24 -18.94 30.96
N SER A 144 25.52 -18.79 32.24
CA SER A 144 25.51 -19.73 33.36
C SER A 144 24.28 -20.65 33.42
N ALA A 145 24.50 -21.83 33.99
CA ALA A 145 23.53 -22.90 34.22
C ALA A 145 22.20 -22.46 34.86
N PRO A 146 21.08 -23.14 34.57
CA PRO A 146 19.81 -22.93 35.26
C PRO A 146 19.85 -23.51 36.69
N PRO A 147 19.20 -22.89 37.69
CA PRO A 147 18.95 -23.55 38.97
C PRO A 147 17.83 -24.59 38.82
N ASP A 148 17.97 -25.69 39.54
CA ASP A 148 16.95 -26.72 39.75
C ASP A 148 15.67 -26.12 40.36
N TYR A 149 14.52 -26.38 39.72
CA TYR A 149 13.21 -26.09 40.29
C TYR A 149 12.50 -27.41 40.60
N ASP A 150 12.87 -28.02 41.73
CA ASP A 150 12.05 -29.04 42.38
C ASP A 150 11.57 -28.47 43.70
N SER A 151 10.40 -27.81 43.68
CA SER A 151 9.62 -27.42 44.86
C SER A 151 8.22 -26.97 44.43
N ALA A 152 7.19 -27.67 44.95
CA ALA A 152 5.78 -27.33 44.78
C ALA A 152 5.44 -25.93 45.34
N PRO A 153 4.46 -25.20 44.78
CA PRO A 153 4.07 -23.89 45.26
C PRO A 153 3.36 -23.97 46.63
N PRO A 154 3.60 -23.01 47.55
CA PRO A 154 2.83 -22.91 48.78
C PRO A 154 1.39 -22.45 48.51
N ASN A 155 0.46 -23.01 49.27
CA ASN A 155 -0.96 -22.67 49.25
C ASN A 155 -1.15 -21.26 49.83
N TYR A 156 -1.64 -20.31 49.04
CA TYR A 156 -1.98 -18.96 49.50
C TYR A 156 -3.48 -18.90 49.82
N ASP A 157 -3.82 -18.72 51.10
CA ASP A 157 -5.17 -18.39 51.53
C ASP A 157 -5.57 -17.01 50.97
N LEU A 158 -6.61 -17.02 50.13
CA LEU A 158 -7.23 -15.81 49.59
C LEU A 158 -8.02 -15.08 50.70
N PRO A 159 -7.89 -13.75 50.85
CA PRO A 159 -8.78 -12.98 51.72
C PRO A 159 -10.21 -12.94 51.16
N PRO A 160 -11.26 -12.90 52.01
CA PRO A 160 -12.65 -12.89 51.57
C PRO A 160 -13.00 -11.59 50.82
N ALA A 161 -13.83 -11.72 49.79
CA ALA A 161 -14.28 -10.61 48.95
C ALA A 161 -15.09 -9.56 49.76
N PRO A 162 -14.96 -8.26 49.46
CA PRO A 162 -15.77 -7.24 50.11
C PRO A 162 -17.24 -7.35 49.70
N ASN A 163 -18.10 -7.24 50.70
CA ASN A 163 -19.56 -7.32 50.59
C ASN A 163 -20.10 -6.01 49.99
N TYR A 164 -20.44 -6.01 48.70
CA TYR A 164 -21.15 -4.90 48.09
C TYR A 164 -22.63 -4.99 48.44
N ALA A 165 -23.08 -4.05 49.28
CA ALA A 165 -24.49 -3.86 49.60
C ALA A 165 -25.34 -3.70 48.33
N GLN A 166 -26.44 -4.46 48.25
CA GLN A 166 -27.48 -4.33 47.24
C GLN A 166 -28.03 -2.90 47.23
N SER A 167 -27.69 -2.14 46.18
CA SER A 167 -28.43 -0.93 45.82
C SER A 167 -29.53 -1.32 44.83
N SER A 168 -30.75 -0.91 45.18
CA SER A 168 -31.99 -1.17 44.45
C SER A 168 -31.92 -0.55 43.05
N GLN A 169 -31.94 -1.38 42.00
CA GLN A 169 -32.16 -0.93 40.62
C GLN A 169 -33.67 -0.96 40.33
N PRO A 170 -34.25 0.06 39.70
CA PRO A 170 -35.64 0.01 39.23
C PRO A 170 -35.79 -0.97 38.07
N SER A 171 -36.84 -1.80 38.15
CA SER A 171 -37.22 -2.79 37.14
C SER A 171 -37.79 -2.10 35.91
N TYR A 172 -37.20 -2.35 34.73
CA TYR A 172 -37.82 -2.03 33.44
C TYR A 172 -38.24 -3.35 32.79
N ASP A 173 -39.54 -3.50 32.54
CA ASP A 173 -40.10 -4.68 31.86
C ASP A 173 -39.58 -4.74 30.41
N LEU A 174 -38.74 -5.73 30.14
CA LEU A 174 -38.38 -6.14 28.78
C LEU A 174 -39.40 -7.16 28.27
N PRO A 175 -39.88 -7.06 27.01
CA PRO A 175 -40.75 -8.08 26.42
C PRO A 175 -40.00 -9.42 26.27
N PRO A 176 -40.71 -10.56 26.33
CA PRO A 176 -40.09 -11.88 26.36
C PRO A 176 -39.33 -12.20 25.07
N THR A 177 -38.09 -12.63 25.22
CA THR A 177 -37.26 -13.22 24.16
C THR A 177 -37.84 -14.56 23.68
N PRO A 178 -37.91 -14.83 22.36
CA PRO A 178 -38.29 -16.14 21.84
C PRO A 178 -37.27 -17.22 22.26
N ALA A 179 -37.77 -18.40 22.59
CA ALA A 179 -36.94 -19.55 22.97
C ALA A 179 -36.03 -20.00 21.80
N PRO A 180 -34.81 -20.49 22.08
CA PRO A 180 -33.94 -21.06 21.05
C PRO A 180 -34.50 -22.39 20.51
N PRO A 181 -34.35 -22.68 19.20
CA PRO A 181 -34.79 -23.96 18.63
C PRO A 181 -33.91 -25.12 19.11
N ALA A 182 -34.53 -26.29 19.27
CA ALA A 182 -33.90 -27.52 19.74
C ALA A 182 -32.83 -28.06 18.75
N PRO A 183 -31.79 -28.76 19.24
CA PRO A 183 -30.77 -29.36 18.38
C PRO A 183 -31.31 -30.55 17.57
N PRO A 184 -30.83 -30.79 16.34
CA PRO A 184 -31.24 -31.94 15.54
C PRO A 184 -30.71 -33.27 16.10
N SER A 185 -31.59 -34.26 16.15
CA SER A 185 -31.30 -35.65 16.51
C SER A 185 -30.54 -36.35 15.39
N TYR A 186 -29.30 -36.77 15.65
CA TYR A 186 -28.52 -37.58 14.71
C TYR A 186 -28.79 -39.07 14.93
N GLY A 187 -29.73 -39.63 14.15
CA GLY A 187 -29.99 -41.05 14.07
C GLY A 187 -29.67 -41.60 12.67
N SER A 188 -28.78 -42.59 12.62
CA SER A 188 -28.51 -43.59 11.55
C SER A 188 -27.09 -43.55 10.93
N PRO A 189 -26.44 -44.72 10.73
CA PRO A 189 -25.06 -44.79 10.22
C PRO A 189 -24.98 -44.64 8.69
N ALA A 190 -23.83 -44.16 8.21
CA ALA A 190 -23.56 -43.92 6.79
C ALA A 190 -23.54 -45.21 5.95
N PRO A 191 -24.03 -45.18 4.69
CA PRO A 191 -23.90 -46.31 3.76
C PRO A 191 -22.46 -46.43 3.21
N PRO A 192 -22.03 -47.63 2.78
CA PRO A 192 -20.68 -47.87 2.26
C PRO A 192 -20.46 -47.24 0.87
N PRO A 193 -19.21 -46.93 0.50
CA PRO A 193 -18.89 -46.28 -0.78
C PRO A 193 -19.07 -47.23 -1.99
N PRO A 194 -19.33 -46.70 -3.21
CA PRO A 194 -19.49 -47.52 -4.42
C PRO A 194 -18.17 -48.15 -4.88
N SER A 195 -18.26 -49.41 -5.31
CA SER A 195 -17.16 -50.19 -5.90
C SER A 195 -16.79 -49.66 -7.30
N PHE A 196 -15.52 -49.29 -7.51
CA PHE A 196 -14.98 -48.93 -8.82
C PHE A 196 -14.70 -50.22 -9.63
N GLY A 197 -15.49 -50.47 -10.67
CA GLY A 197 -15.24 -51.61 -11.55
C GLY A 197 -16.28 -51.84 -12.63
N ALA A 198 -16.36 -50.95 -13.62
CA ALA A 198 -16.92 -51.29 -14.93
C ALA A 198 -16.26 -50.41 -16.01
N PRO A 199 -15.83 -50.96 -17.17
CA PRO A 199 -15.31 -50.17 -18.28
C PRO A 199 -16.43 -49.35 -18.92
N ALA A 200 -16.12 -48.12 -19.32
CA ALA A 200 -17.07 -47.25 -20.02
C ALA A 200 -17.45 -47.82 -21.41
N PRO A 201 -18.73 -47.78 -21.82
CA PRO A 201 -19.13 -48.16 -23.17
C PRO A 201 -18.65 -47.12 -24.22
N PRO A 202 -18.46 -47.52 -25.49
CA PRO A 202 -17.98 -46.62 -26.53
C PRO A 202 -19.00 -45.53 -26.88
N PRO A 203 -18.55 -44.34 -27.33
CA PRO A 203 -19.45 -43.24 -27.66
C PRO A 203 -20.28 -43.56 -28.92
N ALA A 204 -21.57 -43.19 -28.88
CA ALA A 204 -22.51 -43.37 -29.99
C ALA A 204 -22.21 -42.43 -31.18
N PRO A 205 -22.63 -42.76 -32.41
CA PRO A 205 -22.37 -41.94 -33.59
C PRO A 205 -23.16 -40.64 -33.55
N PHE A 206 -22.54 -39.57 -34.03
CA PHE A 206 -23.16 -38.26 -34.20
C PHE A 206 -24.36 -38.33 -35.15
N GLY A 207 -25.53 -37.90 -34.67
CA GLY A 207 -26.68 -37.57 -35.51
C GLY A 207 -27.98 -38.28 -35.16
N SER A 208 -28.68 -37.83 -34.12
CA SER A 208 -30.14 -37.86 -34.10
C SER A 208 -30.67 -36.78 -33.17
N ASN A 209 -31.48 -35.86 -33.73
CA ASN A 209 -32.19 -34.82 -32.98
C ASN A 209 -33.34 -35.46 -32.19
N GLN A 210 -33.07 -35.91 -30.96
CA GLN A 210 -34.10 -36.30 -30.01
C GLN A 210 -34.17 -35.28 -28.86
N PRO A 211 -35.34 -34.71 -28.53
CA PRO A 211 -35.48 -33.87 -27.34
C PRO A 211 -35.22 -34.70 -26.08
N ALA A 212 -34.43 -34.16 -25.15
CA ALA A 212 -34.13 -34.81 -23.88
C ALA A 212 -35.43 -34.98 -23.04
N PRO A 213 -35.62 -36.12 -22.35
CA PRO A 213 -36.71 -36.27 -21.40
C PRO A 213 -36.54 -35.30 -20.21
N PRO A 214 -37.64 -34.82 -19.60
CA PRO A 214 -37.55 -33.92 -18.46
C PRO A 214 -36.90 -34.64 -17.25
N PRO A 215 -36.15 -33.92 -16.41
CA PRO A 215 -35.51 -34.52 -15.24
C PRO A 215 -36.55 -34.99 -14.20
N PRO A 216 -36.23 -36.01 -13.38
CA PRO A 216 -37.10 -36.44 -12.29
C PRO A 216 -37.33 -35.31 -11.28
N SER A 217 -38.59 -35.07 -10.92
CA SER A 217 -38.97 -34.13 -9.87
C SER A 217 -38.62 -34.71 -8.50
N PHE A 218 -37.50 -34.28 -7.92
CA PHE A 218 -37.17 -34.58 -6.53
C PHE A 218 -37.92 -33.61 -5.60
N GLY A 219 -38.64 -34.16 -4.61
CA GLY A 219 -39.42 -33.41 -3.63
C GLY A 219 -38.58 -32.49 -2.74
N ASN A 220 -39.27 -31.54 -2.09
CA ASN A 220 -38.77 -30.34 -1.40
C ASN A 220 -37.86 -30.55 -0.16
N ASN A 221 -36.81 -31.38 -0.22
CA ASN A 221 -35.80 -31.47 0.85
C ASN A 221 -34.40 -31.72 0.28
N ALA A 222 -33.84 -30.72 -0.42
CA ALA A 222 -32.43 -30.72 -0.82
C ALA A 222 -31.56 -30.06 0.27
N PRO A 223 -30.44 -30.66 0.71
CA PRO A 223 -29.48 -29.98 1.58
C PRO A 223 -28.82 -28.80 0.85
N PRO A 224 -28.39 -27.75 1.57
CA PRO A 224 -27.76 -26.58 0.96
C PRO A 224 -26.44 -26.97 0.25
N PRO A 225 -26.10 -26.31 -0.87
CA PRO A 225 -24.86 -26.61 -1.59
C PRO A 225 -23.62 -26.30 -0.73
N PRO A 226 -22.51 -27.05 -0.90
CA PRO A 226 -21.27 -26.77 -0.19
C PRO A 226 -20.71 -25.39 -0.55
N PRO A 227 -19.94 -24.74 0.36
CA PRO A 227 -19.33 -23.45 0.09
C PRO A 227 -18.41 -23.53 -1.14
N THR A 228 -18.70 -22.69 -2.12
CA THR A 228 -17.95 -22.56 -3.37
C THR A 228 -16.55 -22.01 -3.08
N PHE A 229 -15.57 -22.91 -2.96
CA PHE A 229 -14.16 -22.53 -3.03
C PHE A 229 -13.81 -22.20 -4.48
N GLY A 230 -13.51 -20.92 -4.75
CA GLY A 230 -12.66 -20.48 -5.83
C GLY A 230 -13.12 -20.79 -7.26
N GLN A 231 -14.06 -19.98 -7.79
CA GLN A 231 -13.94 -19.55 -9.17
C GLN A 231 -13.72 -18.04 -9.18
N GLN A 232 -12.46 -17.64 -9.38
CA GLN A 232 -12.18 -16.33 -9.95
C GLN A 232 -12.92 -16.28 -11.28
N SER A 233 -13.99 -15.48 -11.33
CA SER A 233 -14.59 -15.09 -12.58
C SER A 233 -13.48 -14.45 -13.41
N ALA A 234 -13.10 -15.08 -14.52
CA ALA A 234 -12.26 -14.41 -15.49
C ALA A 234 -12.93 -13.06 -15.82
N PRO A 235 -12.18 -11.94 -15.86
CA PRO A 235 -12.76 -10.66 -16.22
C PRO A 235 -13.45 -10.79 -17.58
N PRO A 236 -14.61 -10.13 -17.80
CA PRO A 236 -15.29 -10.19 -19.07
C PRO A 236 -14.32 -9.75 -20.19
N PRO A 237 -14.40 -10.35 -21.39
CA PRO A 237 -13.57 -9.93 -22.50
C PRO A 237 -13.79 -8.43 -22.76
N PRO A 238 -12.74 -7.66 -23.06
CA PRO A 238 -12.87 -6.23 -23.27
C PRO A 238 -13.86 -5.94 -24.40
N THR A 239 -14.82 -5.06 -24.11
CA THR A 239 -15.75 -4.53 -25.11
C THR A 239 -14.94 -3.84 -26.21
N PHE A 240 -15.19 -4.23 -27.46
CA PHE A 240 -14.53 -3.67 -28.65
C PHE A 240 -14.66 -2.13 -28.62
N GLY A 241 -13.55 -1.42 -28.45
CA GLY A 241 -13.51 0.05 -28.42
C GLY A 241 -12.77 0.70 -27.24
N GLN A 242 -12.35 -0.06 -26.21
CA GLN A 242 -11.49 0.48 -25.16
C GLN A 242 -10.00 0.39 -25.56
N PRO A 243 -9.21 1.47 -25.46
CA PRO A 243 -7.77 1.40 -25.71
C PRO A 243 -7.12 0.46 -24.69
N TYR A 244 -6.30 -0.48 -25.18
CA TYR A 244 -5.55 -1.44 -24.38
C TYR A 244 -4.71 -0.72 -23.31
N SER A 245 -5.15 -0.73 -22.05
CA SER A 245 -4.25 -0.53 -20.91
C SER A 245 -3.51 -1.84 -20.69
N THR A 246 -2.28 -1.93 -21.19
CA THR A 246 -1.37 -3.02 -20.80
C THR A 246 -1.09 -2.90 -19.30
N PRO A 247 -1.09 -4.01 -18.53
CA PRO A 247 -0.74 -4.00 -17.13
C PRO A 247 0.79 -3.88 -17.00
N ASN A 248 1.32 -2.68 -17.26
CA ASN A 248 2.67 -2.35 -16.85
C ASN A 248 2.65 -2.12 -15.34
N SER A 249 3.63 -2.70 -14.65
CA SER A 249 3.84 -2.79 -13.20
C SER A 249 3.78 -1.47 -12.39
N ALA A 250 3.55 -0.32 -13.03
CA ALA A 250 3.23 0.94 -12.39
C ALA A 250 1.73 1.08 -12.04
N GLY A 251 0.82 0.39 -12.74
CA GLY A 251 -0.63 0.55 -12.54
C GLY A 251 -1.14 0.04 -11.19
N ALA A 252 -0.43 -0.89 -10.54
CA ALA A 252 -0.85 -1.47 -9.27
C ALA A 252 -0.59 -0.54 -8.05
N ALA A 253 0.38 0.37 -8.13
CA ALA A 253 0.72 1.33 -7.07
C ALA A 253 -0.08 2.64 -7.16
N LEU A 254 -0.79 2.84 -8.28
CA LEU A 254 -1.38 4.12 -8.66
C LEU A 254 -2.86 4.27 -8.32
N GLY A 255 -3.59 3.18 -8.04
CA GLY A 255 -5.04 3.20 -7.80
C GLY A 255 -5.83 3.91 -8.91
N ASP A 256 -6.83 4.72 -8.52
CA ASP A 256 -7.71 5.53 -9.40
C ASP A 256 -7.02 6.78 -10.03
N LEU A 257 -5.70 6.93 -9.88
CA LEU A 257 -4.99 8.12 -10.35
C LEU A 257 -4.84 8.07 -11.87
N THR A 258 -5.71 8.80 -12.56
CA THR A 258 -5.68 8.89 -14.02
C THR A 258 -4.45 9.67 -14.50
N PRO A 259 -3.56 9.06 -15.32
CA PRO A 259 -2.41 9.76 -15.87
C PRO A 259 -2.88 10.88 -16.80
N ALA A 260 -2.24 12.04 -16.69
CA ALA A 260 -2.58 13.19 -17.53
C ALA A 260 -2.26 12.91 -19.00
N SER A 261 -3.20 13.23 -19.89
CA SER A 261 -3.01 13.06 -21.33
C SER A 261 -1.83 13.92 -21.86
N PRO A 262 -1.19 13.52 -22.96
CA PRO A 262 -0.11 14.31 -23.56
C PRO A 262 -0.51 15.76 -23.87
N ILE A 263 -1.74 15.97 -24.36
CA ILE A 263 -2.26 17.30 -24.69
C ILE A 263 -2.40 18.14 -23.42
N GLN A 264 -2.89 17.59 -22.31
CA GLN A 264 -2.97 18.31 -21.03
C GLN A 264 -1.59 18.72 -20.52
N ARG A 265 -0.58 17.86 -20.71
CA ARG A 265 0.81 18.18 -20.33
C ARG A 265 1.39 19.30 -21.20
N LEU A 266 1.12 19.27 -22.50
CA LEU A 266 1.51 20.34 -23.42
C LEU A 266 0.82 21.66 -23.06
N LEU A 267 -0.49 21.64 -22.81
CA LEU A 267 -1.25 22.82 -22.41
C LEU A 267 -0.75 23.39 -21.08
N ALA A 268 -0.47 22.54 -20.09
CA ALA A 268 0.09 22.98 -18.82
C ALA A 268 1.42 23.71 -19.03
N GLN A 269 2.24 23.19 -19.94
CA GLN A 269 3.51 23.80 -20.27
C GLN A 269 3.36 25.14 -20.99
N LEU A 270 2.41 25.24 -21.93
CA LEU A 270 2.11 26.52 -22.59
C LEU A 270 1.64 27.57 -21.59
N LEU A 271 0.80 27.18 -20.61
CA LEU A 271 0.38 28.06 -19.53
C LEU A 271 1.55 28.49 -18.63
N ASP A 272 2.48 27.58 -18.32
CA ASP A 272 3.72 27.93 -17.62
C ASP A 272 4.59 28.90 -18.44
N SER A 273 4.60 28.78 -19.77
CA SER A 273 5.32 29.70 -20.68
C SER A 273 4.69 31.09 -20.78
N VAL A 274 3.37 31.22 -20.62
CA VAL A 274 2.70 32.54 -20.59
C VAL A 274 3.26 33.42 -19.46
N LEU A 275 3.67 32.81 -18.35
CA LEU A 275 4.28 33.50 -17.20
C LEU A 275 5.65 34.10 -17.51
N ILE A 276 6.35 33.56 -18.50
CA ILE A 276 7.69 34.01 -18.92
C ILE A 276 7.59 35.25 -19.83
N ILE A 277 6.56 35.32 -20.67
CA ILE A 277 6.38 36.38 -21.68
C ILE A 277 6.47 37.80 -21.09
N PRO A 278 5.72 38.19 -20.03
CA PRO A 278 5.78 39.56 -19.52
C PRO A 278 7.17 39.91 -18.97
N VAL A 279 7.89 38.92 -18.42
CA VAL A 279 9.25 39.13 -17.88
C VAL A 279 10.25 39.35 -19.02
N VAL A 280 10.14 38.59 -20.12
CA VAL A 280 10.96 38.79 -21.32
C VAL A 280 10.68 40.15 -21.95
N VAL A 281 9.41 40.56 -22.05
CA VAL A 281 9.04 41.89 -22.53
C VAL A 281 9.66 42.98 -21.65
N LEU A 282 9.62 42.83 -20.33
CA LEU A 282 10.25 43.76 -19.39
C LEU A 282 11.77 43.85 -19.62
N ILE A 283 12.45 42.72 -19.83
CA ILE A 283 13.88 42.70 -20.14
C ILE A 283 14.18 43.45 -21.45
N VAL A 284 13.36 43.25 -22.48
CA VAL A 284 13.51 43.94 -23.78
C VAL A 284 13.27 45.44 -23.62
N VAL A 285 12.21 45.86 -22.91
CA VAL A 285 11.93 47.27 -22.60
C VAL A 285 13.07 47.90 -21.80
N ALA A 286 13.61 47.19 -20.81
CA ALA A 286 14.77 47.63 -20.06
C ALA A 286 15.99 47.84 -20.97
N GLY A 287 16.14 47.06 -22.05
CA GLY A 287 17.20 47.21 -23.04
C GLY A 287 17.16 48.54 -23.79
N PHE A 288 15.96 49.10 -24.01
CA PHE A 288 15.80 50.44 -24.59
C PHE A 288 16.14 51.57 -23.61
N ILE A 289 16.11 51.29 -22.29
CA ILE A 289 16.42 52.27 -21.24
C ILE A 289 17.90 52.21 -20.86
N SER A 290 18.42 51.00 -20.62
CA SER A 290 19.79 50.75 -20.16
C SER A 290 20.20 49.31 -20.49
N THR A 291 21.28 49.18 -21.27
CA THR A 291 21.89 47.89 -21.60
C THR A 291 22.40 47.16 -20.35
N THR A 292 22.92 47.91 -19.36
CA THR A 292 23.36 47.35 -18.07
C THR A 292 22.22 46.73 -17.29
N LEU A 293 21.07 47.43 -17.22
CA LEU A 293 19.87 46.92 -16.54
C LEU A 293 19.34 45.66 -17.24
N ALA A 294 19.24 45.67 -18.56
CA ALA A 294 18.78 44.51 -19.32
C ALA A 294 19.71 43.29 -19.17
N SER A 295 21.02 43.52 -19.13
CA SER A 295 22.01 42.45 -18.91
C SER A 295 21.88 41.84 -17.52
N LEU A 296 21.69 42.67 -16.49
CA LEU A 296 21.50 42.21 -15.12
C LEU A 296 20.19 41.40 -14.98
N LEU A 297 19.10 41.88 -15.56
CA LEU A 297 17.83 41.14 -15.56
C LEU A 297 17.91 39.84 -16.35
N SER A 298 18.57 39.84 -17.51
CA SER A 298 18.81 38.64 -18.31
C SER A 298 19.65 37.60 -17.57
N LEU A 299 20.62 38.04 -16.77
CA LEU A 299 21.46 37.16 -15.96
C LEU A 299 20.69 36.56 -14.78
N LEU A 300 19.86 37.35 -14.10
CA LEU A 300 19.15 36.91 -12.89
C LEU A 300 17.90 36.08 -13.19
N PHE A 301 17.19 36.38 -14.28
CA PHE A 301 15.94 35.72 -14.65
C PHE A 301 16.00 34.18 -14.68
N PRO A 302 16.99 33.51 -15.31
CA PRO A 302 17.03 32.04 -15.33
C PRO A 302 17.17 31.44 -13.93
N PHE A 303 17.93 32.06 -13.02
CA PHE A 303 18.06 31.59 -11.63
C PHE A 303 16.76 31.79 -10.86
N ALA A 304 16.09 32.93 -11.04
CA ALA A 304 14.78 33.19 -10.43
C ALA A 304 13.72 32.20 -10.94
N TYR A 305 13.70 31.91 -12.24
CA TYR A 305 12.81 30.93 -12.84
C TYR A 305 13.10 29.52 -12.31
N LEU A 306 14.37 29.14 -12.20
CA LEU A 306 14.77 27.84 -11.66
C LEU A 306 14.38 27.70 -10.18
N ALA A 307 14.58 28.75 -9.38
CA ALA A 307 14.18 28.78 -7.98
C ALA A 307 12.65 28.67 -7.82
N TYR A 308 11.89 29.41 -8.63
CA TYR A 308 10.43 29.27 -8.69
C TYR A 308 10.01 27.83 -9.03
N TYR A 309 10.59 27.26 -10.10
CA TYR A 309 10.25 25.92 -10.56
C TYR A 309 10.58 24.86 -9.48
N PHE A 310 11.75 24.99 -8.86
CA PHE A 310 12.19 24.10 -7.78
C PHE A 310 11.25 24.18 -6.58
N LEU A 311 10.94 25.38 -6.09
CA LEU A 311 10.04 25.57 -4.94
C LEU A 311 8.63 25.09 -5.24
N ALA A 312 8.11 25.36 -6.44
CA ALA A 312 6.78 24.94 -6.87
C ALA A 312 6.64 23.42 -6.88
N LEU A 313 7.64 22.70 -7.42
CA LEU A 313 7.65 21.25 -7.44
C LEU A 313 7.93 20.64 -6.07
N HIS A 314 8.94 21.13 -5.36
CA HIS A 314 9.33 20.55 -4.09
C HIS A 314 8.23 20.67 -3.05
N LYS A 315 7.57 21.85 -2.96
CA LYS A 315 6.56 22.11 -1.93
C LYS A 315 5.16 21.68 -2.32
N TYR A 316 4.78 21.84 -3.59
CA TYR A 316 3.39 21.66 -4.02
C TYR A 316 3.19 20.55 -5.06
N GLY A 317 4.27 20.02 -5.63
CA GLY A 317 4.22 18.99 -6.68
C GLY A 317 3.61 19.52 -7.98
N LYS A 318 3.48 20.82 -8.15
CA LYS A 318 2.79 21.43 -9.30
C LYS A 318 3.31 22.82 -9.59
N THR A 319 3.40 23.14 -10.87
CA THR A 319 3.65 24.49 -11.38
C THR A 319 2.32 25.22 -11.59
N LEU A 320 2.34 26.55 -11.81
CA LEU A 320 1.13 27.35 -12.03
C LEU A 320 0.26 26.81 -13.18
N GLY A 321 0.84 26.53 -14.35
CA GLY A 321 0.13 25.97 -15.49
C GLY A 321 -0.47 24.59 -15.20
N LYS A 322 0.24 23.74 -14.45
CA LYS A 322 -0.30 22.45 -13.98
C LYS A 322 -1.44 22.65 -12.99
N HIS A 323 -1.32 23.61 -12.07
CA HIS A 323 -2.37 23.91 -11.11
C HIS A 323 -3.67 24.34 -11.81
N PHE A 324 -3.59 25.19 -12.83
CA PHE A 324 -4.76 25.63 -13.62
C PHE A 324 -5.47 24.49 -14.33
N LEU A 325 -4.74 23.47 -14.79
CA LEU A 325 -5.33 22.30 -15.46
C LEU A 325 -5.69 21.16 -14.49
N GLY A 326 -5.60 21.39 -13.18
CA GLY A 326 -5.86 20.35 -12.17
C GLY A 326 -4.85 19.20 -12.23
N LEU A 327 -3.63 19.47 -12.72
CA LEU A 327 -2.55 18.49 -12.80
C LEU A 327 -1.63 18.60 -11.59
N GLN A 328 -1.13 17.46 -11.15
CA GLN A 328 -0.12 17.36 -10.11
C GLN A 328 0.90 16.28 -10.47
N ILE A 329 2.13 16.50 -10.06
CA ILE A 329 3.22 15.55 -10.20
C ILE A 329 3.37 14.88 -8.84
N VAL A 330 3.36 13.56 -8.85
CA VAL A 330 3.50 12.73 -7.66
C VAL A 330 4.65 11.74 -7.85
N GLU A 331 5.29 11.37 -6.75
CA GLU A 331 6.26 10.28 -6.75
C GLU A 331 5.53 8.95 -6.80
N ILE A 332 6.08 7.99 -7.53
CA ILE A 332 5.45 6.67 -7.68
C ILE A 332 5.56 5.87 -6.38
N ASP A 333 6.65 6.06 -5.64
CA ASP A 333 6.86 5.40 -4.36
C ASP A 333 5.95 6.00 -3.27
N HIS A 334 5.61 7.30 -3.38
CA HIS A 334 4.82 8.04 -2.39
C HIS A 334 3.71 8.89 -3.07
N PRO A 335 2.70 8.26 -3.71
CA PRO A 335 1.73 8.96 -4.56
C PRO A 335 0.78 9.90 -3.81
N HIS A 336 0.72 9.79 -2.49
CA HIS A 336 -0.12 10.63 -1.61
C HIS A 336 0.65 11.77 -0.93
N GLN A 337 1.97 11.81 -1.09
CA GLN A 337 2.79 12.89 -0.53
C GLN A 337 2.60 14.18 -1.34
N GLN A 338 2.45 15.30 -0.63
CA GLN A 338 2.49 16.61 -1.27
C GLN A 338 3.93 16.99 -1.58
N GLY A 339 4.18 17.40 -2.82
CA GLY A 339 5.51 17.77 -3.25
C GLY A 339 6.31 16.61 -3.84
N ILE A 340 7.55 16.91 -4.17
CA ILE A 340 8.51 15.97 -4.75
C ILE A 340 9.82 16.12 -3.99
N SER A 341 10.50 15.02 -3.70
CA SER A 341 11.84 14.99 -3.12
C SER A 341 12.83 15.79 -3.96
N VAL A 342 13.78 16.45 -3.28
CA VAL A 342 14.84 17.24 -3.92
C VAL A 342 15.57 16.42 -4.99
N LYS A 343 15.88 15.15 -4.69
CA LYS A 343 16.50 14.22 -5.64
C LYS A 343 15.69 14.13 -6.93
N ASN A 344 14.38 13.94 -6.81
CA ASN A 344 13.50 13.70 -7.94
C ASN A 344 13.24 15.00 -8.74
N VAL A 345 13.20 16.16 -8.08
CA VAL A 345 13.19 17.47 -8.76
C VAL A 345 14.45 17.67 -9.60
N LEU A 346 15.63 17.37 -9.04
CA LEU A 346 16.92 17.48 -9.76
C LEU A 346 17.02 16.51 -10.93
N MET A 347 16.61 15.25 -10.74
CA MET A 347 16.58 14.24 -11.80
C MET A 347 15.67 14.64 -12.95
N ARG A 348 14.55 15.29 -12.64
CA ARG A 348 13.61 15.80 -13.63
C ARG A 348 14.23 16.94 -14.44
N TRP A 349 14.95 17.84 -13.78
CA TRP A 349 15.69 18.93 -14.43
C TRP A 349 16.79 18.37 -15.37
N LEU A 350 17.55 17.38 -14.90
CA LEU A 350 18.53 16.67 -15.71
C LEU A 350 17.89 16.01 -16.93
N GLY A 351 16.70 15.40 -16.77
CA GLY A 351 15.94 14.84 -17.88
C GLY A 351 15.57 15.86 -18.95
N TYR A 352 15.18 17.08 -18.55
CA TYR A 352 14.94 18.18 -19.49
C TYR A 352 16.22 18.71 -20.12
N ALA A 353 17.33 18.77 -19.38
CA ALA A 353 18.60 19.23 -19.92
C ALA A 353 19.17 18.28 -21.00
N ILE A 354 19.02 16.96 -20.82
CA ILE A 354 19.59 15.95 -21.73
C ILE A 354 18.72 15.76 -22.97
N TYR A 355 17.40 15.60 -22.82
CA TYR A 355 16.51 15.23 -23.93
C TYR A 355 15.52 16.35 -24.32
N GLY A 356 15.58 17.49 -23.65
CA GLY A 356 14.72 18.63 -23.95
C GLY A 356 13.23 18.36 -23.79
N TRP A 357 12.46 19.17 -24.50
CA TRP A 357 10.99 19.16 -24.53
C TRP A 357 10.41 17.99 -25.34
N VAL A 358 11.25 17.31 -26.13
CA VAL A 358 10.88 16.19 -27.00
C VAL A 358 10.45 14.95 -26.19
N THR A 359 10.73 14.95 -24.88
CA THR A 359 10.35 13.88 -23.93
C THR A 359 8.86 13.75 -23.62
N ILE A 360 8.00 14.63 -24.18
CA ILE A 360 6.53 14.47 -24.13
C ILE A 360 6.06 13.37 -25.11
N LEU A 361 6.93 12.90 -26.00
CA LEU A 361 6.58 11.88 -26.99
C LEU A 361 6.45 10.47 -26.38
N PHE A 362 5.20 10.01 -26.45
CA PHE A 362 4.69 8.65 -26.54
C PHE A 362 5.49 7.57 -25.81
N ASN A 363 5.21 7.42 -24.51
CA ASN A 363 5.31 6.12 -23.89
C ASN A 363 3.90 5.58 -23.58
N PRO A 364 3.65 4.26 -23.76
CA PRO A 364 2.36 3.63 -23.45
C PRO A 364 1.92 3.78 -21.99
N ASP A 365 2.88 4.02 -21.08
CA ASP A 365 2.66 4.21 -19.64
C ASP A 365 2.31 5.66 -19.27
N GLY A 366 2.15 6.55 -20.27
CA GLY A 366 1.82 7.95 -20.05
C GLY A 366 2.91 8.74 -19.34
N ARG A 367 4.15 8.24 -19.22
CA ARG A 367 5.27 8.94 -18.56
C ARG A 367 6.27 9.47 -19.59
N GLY A 368 6.72 10.71 -19.42
CA GLY A 368 7.85 11.24 -20.19
C GLY A 368 9.18 10.64 -19.73
N PHE A 369 10.25 10.81 -20.51
CA PHE A 369 11.58 10.36 -20.09
C PHE A 369 12.00 11.00 -18.75
N HIS A 370 11.74 12.29 -18.58
CA HIS A 370 12.01 13.02 -17.34
C HIS A 370 11.17 12.49 -16.16
N ASP A 371 9.94 11.99 -16.40
CA ASP A 371 9.12 11.32 -15.38
C ASP A 371 9.77 10.00 -14.93
N LYS A 372 10.28 9.21 -15.89
CA LYS A 372 10.92 7.90 -15.61
C LYS A 372 12.19 8.05 -14.78
N ILE A 373 13.06 9.01 -15.12
CA ILE A 373 14.30 9.23 -14.36
C ILE A 373 14.02 9.79 -12.97
N SER A 374 12.98 10.61 -12.83
CA SER A 374 12.60 11.19 -11.53
C SER A 374 11.71 10.30 -10.68
N ASN A 375 11.41 9.07 -11.13
CA ASN A 375 10.41 8.18 -10.53
C ASN A 375 9.08 8.89 -10.19
N CYS A 376 8.68 9.83 -11.06
CA CYS A 376 7.51 10.66 -10.89
C CYS A 376 6.49 10.37 -11.97
N MET A 377 5.28 10.88 -11.78
CA MET A 377 4.24 10.84 -12.79
C MET A 377 3.28 12.02 -12.65
N VAL A 378 2.79 12.52 -13.79
CA VAL A 378 1.79 13.58 -13.84
C VAL A 378 0.39 12.96 -13.90
N ILE A 379 -0.42 13.29 -12.90
CA ILE A 379 -1.79 12.80 -12.73
C ILE A 379 -2.77 13.96 -12.75
N LYS A 380 -4.02 13.66 -13.12
CA LYS A 380 -5.13 14.59 -12.99
C LYS A 380 -5.75 14.42 -11.59
N LYS A 381 -5.90 15.53 -10.87
CA LYS A 381 -6.50 15.57 -9.53
C LYS A 381 -8.02 15.63 -9.60
#